data_AF-A0A7W6LL88-F1
#
_entry.id   AF-A0A7W6LL88-F1
#
_cell.length_a   1.000
_cell.length_b   1.000
_cell.length_c   1.000
_cell.angle_alpha   90.00
_cell.angle_beta   90.00
_cell.angle_gamma   90.00
#
_symmetry.space_group_name_H-M   'P 1'
#
loop_
_entity.id
_entity.type
_entity.pdbx_description
1 polymer ?
#
loop_
_entity_poly.entity_id
_entity_poly.type
_entity_poly.pdbx_seq_one_letter_code
_entity_poly.pdbx_strand_id
1 'polypeptide(L)'
;MCVLITPISDSVRLRVTGDVETMLAVPYENDDRFLIGLSDGTLLMGCYDKDMRCRWEVARDGAGFVHFEGNSARVEWRIEWLTIAAFDARVVEPANPPALPLFPDLDRWAA
;
A
#
# COMPACT_ATOMS: atom_id res chain seq x y z
N MET A 1 -8.22 4.73 -15.68
CA MET A 1 -7.94 5.59 -14.52
C MET A 1 -7.09 4.76 -13.61
N CYS A 2 -5.85 5.19 -13.42
CA CYS A 2 -4.88 4.48 -12.61
C CYS A 2 -3.73 5.40 -12.26
N VAL A 3 -3.00 5.04 -11.21
CA VAL A 3 -1.65 5.56 -10.96
C VAL A 3 -0.64 4.42 -10.99
N LEU A 4 0.53 4.72 -11.53
CA LEU A 4 1.71 3.87 -11.47
C LEU A 4 2.76 4.56 -10.60
N ILE A 5 3.22 3.86 -9.58
CA ILE A 5 4.23 4.31 -8.62
C ILE A 5 5.49 3.49 -8.87
N THR A 6 6.57 4.16 -9.27
CA THR A 6 7.83 3.51 -9.65
C THR A 6 8.99 4.12 -8.86
N PRO A 7 9.83 3.32 -8.18
CA PRO A 7 11.04 3.81 -7.55
C PRO A 7 12.05 4.27 -8.61
N ILE A 8 12.73 5.37 -8.34
CA ILE A 8 13.86 5.82 -9.18
C ILE A 8 15.12 5.15 -8.67
N SER A 9 15.81 4.43 -9.57
CA SER A 9 17.08 3.77 -9.28
C SER A 9 18.08 4.69 -8.59
N ASP A 10 18.86 4.12 -7.68
CA ASP A 10 19.94 4.79 -6.94
C ASP A 10 19.48 6.03 -6.15
N SER A 11 18.18 6.09 -5.82
CA SER A 11 17.62 7.15 -5.01
C SER A 11 16.39 6.67 -4.23
N VAL A 12 16.02 7.43 -3.21
CA VAL A 12 14.76 7.26 -2.47
C VAL A 12 13.72 8.26 -2.90
N ARG A 13 13.46 8.21 -4.19
CA ARG A 13 12.38 8.96 -4.80
C ARG A 13 11.48 8.02 -5.56
N LEU A 14 10.20 8.37 -5.55
CA LEU A 14 9.18 7.66 -6.28
C LEU A 14 8.64 8.58 -7.36
N ARG A 15 8.55 8.06 -8.57
CA ARG A 15 7.80 8.69 -9.65
C ARG A 15 6.38 8.16 -9.62
N VAL A 16 5.42 9.07 -9.67
CA VAL A 16 4.02 8.76 -9.88
C VAL A 16 3.58 9.29 -11.24
N THR A 17 2.88 8.47 -12.01
CA THR A 17 2.32 8.81 -13.33
C THR A 17 0.89 8.29 -13.46
N GLY A 18 0.09 8.88 -14.36
CA GLY A 18 -1.29 8.48 -14.62
C GLY A 18 -2.27 9.58 -14.24
N ASP A 19 -3.25 9.26 -13.39
CA ASP A 19 -4.27 10.24 -12.95
C ASP A 19 -3.65 11.40 -12.13
N VAL A 20 -2.55 11.13 -11.40
CA VAL A 20 -1.71 12.11 -10.72
C VAL A 20 -0.27 11.95 -11.21
N GLU A 21 0.40 13.04 -11.53
CA GLU A 21 1.80 13.04 -11.97
C GLU A 21 2.67 13.86 -11.01
N THR A 22 3.63 13.20 -10.37
CA THR A 22 4.53 13.87 -9.41
C THR A 22 5.77 13.04 -9.10
N MET A 23 6.68 13.65 -8.34
CA MET A 23 7.84 13.03 -7.74
C MET A 23 7.76 13.16 -6.22
N LEU A 24 7.80 12.05 -5.50
CA LEU A 24 7.79 12.03 -4.04
C LEU A 24 9.19 11.72 -3.51
N ALA A 25 9.60 12.44 -2.48
CA ALA A 25 10.74 12.05 -1.65
C ALA A 25 10.24 11.11 -0.55
N VAL A 26 10.91 9.97 -0.38
CA VAL A 26 10.56 9.03 0.68
C VAL A 26 11.05 9.60 2.02
N PRO A 27 10.16 9.78 3.02
CA PRO A 27 10.56 10.19 4.34
C PRO A 27 11.43 9.10 4.97
N TYR A 28 12.59 9.48 5.49
CA TYR A 28 13.49 8.57 6.18
C TYR A 28 13.38 8.75 7.69
N GLU A 29 13.22 7.62 8.37
CA GLU A 29 13.34 7.47 9.82
C GLU A 29 14.25 6.24 10.09
N ASN A 30 14.29 5.75 11.32
CA ASN A 30 15.03 4.52 11.69
C ASN A 30 14.42 3.21 11.12
N ASP A 31 13.54 3.30 10.12
CA ASP A 31 12.85 2.18 9.49
C ASP A 31 12.97 2.31 7.97
N ASP A 32 13.27 1.20 7.29
CA ASP A 32 13.41 1.15 5.84
C ASP A 32 12.05 1.18 5.11
N ARG A 33 10.95 1.16 5.88
CA ARG A 33 9.57 1.21 5.39
C ARG A 33 9.01 2.63 5.35
N PHE A 34 8.03 2.80 4.47
CA PHE A 34 7.22 4.01 4.34
C PHE A 34 5.79 3.65 3.90
N LEU A 35 4.89 4.60 4.03
CA LEU A 35 3.48 4.44 3.69
C LEU A 35 3.06 5.40 2.59
N ILE A 36 2.21 4.94 1.68
CA ILE A 36 1.52 5.78 0.68
C ILE A 36 0.02 5.61 0.83
N GLY A 37 -0.66 6.69 1.17
CA GLY A 37 -2.12 6.75 1.19
C GLY A 37 -2.66 7.32 -0.11
N LEU A 38 -3.69 6.70 -0.66
CA LEU A 38 -4.37 7.10 -1.89
C LEU A 38 -5.83 7.50 -1.63
N SER A 39 -6.38 8.33 -2.50
CA SER A 39 -7.75 8.88 -2.35
C SER A 39 -8.88 7.86 -2.42
N ASP A 40 -8.62 6.65 -2.92
CA ASP A 40 -9.57 5.55 -2.95
C ASP A 40 -9.64 4.76 -1.63
N GLY A 41 -8.82 5.15 -0.65
CA GLY A 41 -8.68 4.49 0.65
C GLY A 41 -7.58 3.44 0.70
N THR A 42 -6.91 3.14 -0.41
CA THR A 42 -5.79 2.19 -0.45
C THR A 42 -4.60 2.75 0.33
N LEU A 43 -4.00 1.90 1.17
CA LEU A 43 -2.75 2.19 1.86
C LEU A 43 -1.70 1.17 1.41
N LEU A 44 -0.67 1.65 0.73
CA LEU A 44 0.48 0.84 0.33
C LEU A 44 1.61 1.02 1.34
N MET A 45 2.34 -0.07 1.58
CA MET A 45 3.61 -0.05 2.29
C MET A 45 4.72 -0.32 1.29
N GLY A 46 5.69 0.59 1.22
CA GLY A 46 6.93 0.37 0.50
C GLY A 46 8.07 0.08 1.48
N CYS A 47 9.05 -0.69 1.05
CA CYS A 47 10.23 -1.04 1.86
C CYS A 47 11.46 -1.12 0.95
N TYR A 48 12.51 -0.37 1.27
CA TYR A 48 13.80 -0.50 0.59
C TYR A 48 14.66 -1.57 1.26
N ASP A 49 15.32 -2.41 0.46
CA ASP A 49 16.39 -3.26 0.97
C ASP A 49 17.74 -2.52 0.94
N LYS A 50 18.80 -3.22 1.40
CA LYS A 50 20.16 -2.70 1.44
C LYS A 50 20.74 -2.36 0.07
N ASP A 51 20.18 -2.93 -1.00
CA ASP A 51 20.56 -2.70 -2.40
C ASP A 51 19.67 -1.63 -3.06
N MET A 52 18.91 -0.86 -2.26
CA MET A 52 17.97 0.17 -2.72
C MET A 52 16.87 -0.37 -3.64
N ARG A 53 16.50 -1.64 -3.51
CA ARG A 53 15.36 -2.22 -4.22
C ARG A 53 14.10 -2.04 -3.39
N CYS A 54 13.10 -1.39 -3.98
CA CYS A 54 11.81 -1.21 -3.35
C CYS A 54 10.93 -2.45 -3.54
N ARG A 55 10.36 -2.94 -2.45
CA ARG A 55 9.27 -3.93 -2.44
C ARG A 55 7.99 -3.28 -1.95
N TRP A 56 6.85 -3.85 -2.36
CA TRP A 56 5.53 -3.31 -2.08
C TRP A 56 4.63 -4.36 -1.44
N GLU A 57 3.78 -3.89 -0.53
CA GLU A 57 2.71 -4.66 0.06
C GLU A 57 1.46 -3.76 0.20
N VAL A 58 0.28 -4.37 0.18
CA VAL A 58 -0.96 -3.67 0.54
C VAL A 58 -1.08 -3.72 2.06
N ALA A 59 -0.99 -2.56 2.71
CA ALA A 59 -1.19 -2.45 4.16
C ALA A 59 -2.69 -2.38 4.50
N ARG A 60 -3.49 -1.78 3.63
CA ARG A 60 -4.96 -1.73 3.73
C ARG A 60 -5.59 -1.61 2.35
N ASP A 61 -6.56 -2.47 2.06
CA ASP A 61 -7.35 -2.41 0.83
C ASP A 61 -8.23 -1.15 0.80
N GLY A 62 -8.25 -0.49 -0.36
CA GLY A 62 -9.23 0.53 -0.73
C GLY A 62 -10.21 0.01 -1.77
N ALA A 63 -10.78 0.93 -2.57
CA ALA A 63 -11.69 0.56 -3.66
C ALA A 63 -10.95 0.05 -4.92
N GLY A 64 -9.71 0.46 -5.13
CA GLY A 64 -8.93 0.12 -6.32
C GLY A 64 -8.31 -1.27 -6.30
N PHE A 65 -8.05 -1.81 -7.49
CA PHE A 65 -7.26 -3.03 -7.63
C PHE A 65 -5.77 -2.70 -7.63
N VAL A 66 -5.01 -3.35 -6.76
CA VAL A 66 -3.56 -3.16 -6.67
C VAL A 66 -2.84 -4.28 -7.41
N HIS A 67 -1.91 -3.92 -8.29
CA HIS A 67 -1.01 -4.83 -8.99
C HIS A 67 0.44 -4.44 -8.72
N PHE A 68 1.30 -5.43 -8.47
CA PHE A 68 2.73 -5.23 -8.34
C PHE A 68 3.45 -5.77 -9.58
N GLU A 69 4.17 -4.88 -10.27
CA GLU A 69 4.87 -5.16 -11.52
C GLU A 69 6.37 -4.92 -11.30
N GLY A 70 7.11 -5.98 -10.95
CA GLY A 70 8.51 -5.86 -10.55
C GLY A 70 8.68 -5.05 -9.27
N ASN A 71 9.29 -3.87 -9.37
CA ASN A 71 9.45 -2.93 -8.25
C ASN A 71 8.47 -1.76 -8.31
N SER A 72 7.44 -1.82 -9.16
CA SER A 72 6.40 -0.79 -9.27
C SER A 72 5.09 -1.28 -8.69
N ALA A 73 4.28 -0.33 -8.19
CA ALA A 73 2.91 -0.56 -7.76
C ALA A 73 1.95 0.20 -8.67
N ARG A 74 0.93 -0.49 -9.17
CA ARG A 74 -0.14 0.07 -10.00
C ARG A 74 -1.44 -0.05 -9.23
N VAL A 75 -2.19 1.06 -9.14
CA VAL A 75 -3.52 1.08 -8.51
C VAL A 75 -4.54 1.46 -9.58
N GLU A 76 -5.44 0.54 -9.89
CA GLU A 76 -6.49 0.70 -10.90
C GLU A 76 -7.77 1.24 -10.26
N TRP A 77 -7.81 2.56 -10.14
CA TRP A 77 -8.98 3.33 -9.76
C TRP A 77 -8.78 4.80 -10.18
N ARG A 78 -9.81 5.64 -10.03
CA ARG A 78 -9.63 7.09 -10.14
C ARG A 78 -8.93 7.62 -8.90
N ILE A 79 -7.70 8.10 -9.07
CA ILE A 79 -6.93 8.70 -7.97
C ILE A 79 -6.89 10.22 -8.14
N GLU A 80 -7.27 10.95 -7.10
CA GLU A 80 -7.35 12.41 -7.10
C GLU A 80 -6.23 13.04 -6.26
N TRP A 81 -5.73 12.31 -5.27
CA TRP A 81 -4.58 12.68 -4.47
C TRP A 81 -3.88 11.43 -3.94
N LEU A 82 -2.62 11.61 -3.56
CA LEU A 82 -1.83 10.64 -2.82
C LEU A 82 -0.85 11.38 -1.90
N THR A 83 -0.47 10.75 -0.81
CA THR A 83 0.50 11.29 0.14
C THR A 83 1.48 10.20 0.59
N ILE A 84 2.66 10.62 1.04
CA ILE A 84 3.69 9.73 1.56
C ILE A 84 4.04 10.10 3.00
N ALA A 85 4.27 9.10 3.84
CA ALA A 85 4.63 9.27 5.23
C ALA A 85 5.72 8.26 5.65
N ALA A 86 6.47 8.58 6.70
CA ALA A 86 7.30 7.62 7.39
C ALA A 86 6.44 6.47 7.95
N PHE A 87 7.02 5.29 8.09
CA PHE A 87 6.30 4.17 8.66
C PHE A 87 6.03 4.36 10.16
N ASP A 88 4.79 4.10 10.58
CA ASP A 88 4.39 3.95 11.98
C ASP A 88 3.44 2.76 12.10
N ALA A 89 3.83 1.75 12.89
CA ALA A 89 3.06 0.53 13.08
C ALA A 89 1.66 0.78 13.65
N ARG A 90 1.41 1.94 14.28
CA ARG A 90 0.11 2.32 14.83
C ARG A 90 -0.87 2.86 13.78
N VAL A 91 -0.38 3.16 12.57
CA VAL A 91 -1.21 3.66 11.46
C VAL A 91 -1.99 2.52 10.79
N VAL A 92 -1.46 1.29 10.87
CA VAL A 92 -2.07 0.10 10.27
C VAL A 92 -2.65 -0.76 11.38
N GLU A 93 -3.96 -0.74 11.55
CA GLU A 93 -4.63 -1.77 12.34
C GLU A 93 -4.72 -3.05 11.48
N PRO A 94 -4.15 -4.18 11.94
CA PRO A 94 -4.30 -5.44 11.23
C PRO A 94 -5.77 -5.75 11.07
N ALA A 95 -6.18 -6.14 9.85
CA ALA A 95 -7.48 -6.75 9.69
C ALA A 95 -7.51 -8.04 10.51
N ASN A 96 -8.13 -7.99 11.69
CA ASN A 96 -8.51 -9.16 12.45
C ASN A 96 -10.03 -9.33 12.27
N PRO A 97 -10.50 -9.71 11.07
CA PRO A 97 -11.92 -9.94 10.89
C PRO A 97 -12.34 -11.00 11.91
N PRO A 98 -13.41 -10.76 12.69
CA PRO A 98 -13.93 -11.79 13.56
C PRO A 98 -14.24 -13.02 12.72
N ALA A 99 -13.90 -14.21 13.22
CA ALA A 99 -14.28 -15.45 12.56
C ALA A 99 -15.80 -15.46 12.40
N LEU A 100 -16.27 -15.25 11.17
CA LEU A 100 -17.69 -15.40 10.85
C LEU A 100 -17.92 -16.89 10.63
N PRO A 101 -18.88 -17.51 11.35
CA PRO A 101 -19.19 -18.91 11.14
C PRO A 101 -19.62 -19.08 9.68
N LEU A 102 -18.94 -19.98 8.95
CA LEU A 102 -19.28 -20.31 7.55
C LEU A 102 -20.72 -20.81 7.44
N PHE A 103 -21.22 -21.42 8.53
CA PHE A 103 -22.59 -21.90 8.67
C PHE A 103 -23.12 -21.59 10.08
N PRO A 104 -23.67 -20.38 10.30
CA PRO A 104 -24.13 -19.92 11.62
C PRO A 104 -25.10 -20.89 12.30
N ASP A 105 -25.87 -21.63 11.50
CA ASP A 105 -26.88 -22.56 11.97
C ASP A 105 -26.35 -23.96 12.26
N LEU A 106 -25.21 -24.38 11.69
CA LEU A 106 -24.59 -25.70 11.95
C LEU A 106 -23.72 -25.67 13.21
N ASP A 107 -23.01 -24.56 13.44
CA ASP A 107 -22.14 -24.39 14.61
C ASP A 107 -22.94 -24.38 15.94
N ARG A 108 -24.23 -24.02 15.90
CA ARG A 108 -25.13 -24.07 17.08
C ARG A 108 -25.41 -25.49 17.58
N TRP A 109 -25.20 -26.51 16.76
CA TRP A 109 -25.54 -27.91 17.09
C TRP A 109 -24.31 -28.78 17.34
N ALA A 110 -23.12 -28.21 17.24
CA ALA A 110 -21.84 -28.91 17.44
C ALA A 110 -21.23 -28.67 18.85
N ALA A 111 -21.93 -27.96 19.74
CA ALA A 111 -21.51 -27.62 21.09
C ALA A 111 -22.24 -28.45 22.17
#